data_AF-A0A9D4HWM5-F1
#
_entry.id   AF-A0A9D4HWM5-F1
#
_cell.length_a   1.000
_cell.length_b   1.000
_cell.length_c   1.000
_cell.angle_alpha   90.00
_cell.angle_beta   90.00
_cell.angle_gamma   90.00
#
_symmetry.space_group_name_H-M   'P 1'
#
loop_
_entity.id
_entity.type
_entity.pdbx_description
1 polymer ?
#
loop_
_entity_poly.entity_id
_entity_poly.type
_entity_poly.pdbx_seq_one_letter_code
_entity_poly.pdbx_strand_id
1 'polypeptide(L)'
;MFHIATVILLTLTVICGSHGMGWFSRDGVCVASAPCTCHPNEILCSGLQLRAMPTFIPRDVSNESEAGGHMSNAFFQMYSNNIEVINDRAFCNLTFALSTRVYMFLQSNAISSMADNAFDCIQNNVHYIVLQNNRLTALPVAMRKLTNLKELYLENNPLVRLNPLVMKQLGPTLTNLHLDLDRFSKWPSELSHSRVLWSLEANNITFPSIPEDGFPGFPSSLKGLRFHNSRLTSLPRSLCRISLLLLAQVEVLEPIDLKDIVPCVRKVQITMNESNGLLEYFIETRNVTKSN
;
A
#
# COMPACT_ATOMS: atom_id res chain seq x y z
N MET A 1 -56.11 -25.41 22.47
CA MET A 1 -54.71 -25.87 22.62
C MET A 1 -54.00 -25.65 21.29
N PHE A 2 -53.32 -24.52 21.14
CA PHE A 2 -52.46 -24.22 19.99
C PHE A 2 -51.03 -24.12 20.52
N HIS A 3 -50.14 -25.00 20.08
CA HIS A 3 -48.71 -24.87 20.31
C HIS A 3 -48.05 -24.38 19.01
N ILE A 4 -47.64 -23.12 19.02
CA ILE A 4 -46.74 -22.53 18.04
C ILE A 4 -45.33 -22.79 18.55
N ALA A 5 -44.55 -23.63 17.85
CA ALA A 5 -43.14 -23.82 18.12
C ALA A 5 -42.35 -22.81 17.27
N THR A 6 -41.85 -21.76 17.92
CA THR A 6 -40.97 -20.75 17.32
C THR A 6 -39.58 -21.34 17.19
N VAL A 7 -39.12 -21.55 15.95
CA VAL A 7 -37.72 -21.88 15.64
C VAL A 7 -36.90 -20.60 15.80
N ILE A 8 -36.19 -20.47 16.93
CA ILE A 8 -35.22 -19.39 17.14
C ILE A 8 -33.92 -19.80 16.43
N LEU A 9 -33.65 -19.15 15.30
CA LEU A 9 -32.34 -19.14 14.65
C LEU A 9 -31.36 -18.41 15.60
N LEU A 10 -30.52 -19.15 16.31
CA LEU A 10 -29.37 -18.59 17.03
C LEU A 10 -28.33 -18.17 15.98
N THR A 11 -28.42 -16.91 15.53
CA THR A 11 -27.26 -16.22 14.95
C THR A 11 -26.22 -16.08 16.06
N LEU A 12 -25.06 -16.72 15.89
CA LEU A 12 -23.87 -16.45 16.68
C LEU A 12 -23.42 -15.01 16.37
N THR A 13 -24.05 -14.04 17.02
CA THR A 13 -23.45 -12.73 17.23
C THR A 13 -22.26 -12.96 18.16
N VAL A 14 -21.06 -12.79 17.62
CA VAL A 14 -19.86 -12.58 18.44
C VAL A 14 -20.12 -11.29 19.21
N ILE A 15 -20.61 -11.41 20.44
CA ILE A 15 -20.65 -10.32 21.39
C ILE A 15 -19.20 -10.03 21.71
N CYS A 16 -18.65 -8.99 21.08
CA CYS A 16 -17.42 -8.35 21.51
C CYS A 16 -17.69 -7.79 22.91
N GLY A 17 -17.44 -8.62 23.92
CA GLY A 17 -17.49 -8.23 25.33
C GLY A 17 -16.46 -7.14 25.58
N SER A 18 -16.95 -6.04 26.13
CA SER A 18 -16.24 -4.83 26.53
C SER A 18 -15.30 -5.05 27.74
N HIS A 19 -14.36 -5.97 27.63
CA HIS A 19 -13.23 -6.12 28.53
C HIS A 19 -11.95 -6.17 27.69
N GLY A 20 -11.10 -5.16 27.85
CA GLY A 20 -9.94 -4.93 26.99
C GLY A 20 -8.98 -6.11 27.04
N MET A 21 -8.78 -6.76 25.90
CA MET A 21 -7.59 -7.56 25.63
C MET A 21 -6.52 -6.65 25.03
N GLY A 22 -5.29 -6.75 25.50
CA GLY A 22 -4.20 -5.86 25.14
C GLY A 22 -2.87 -6.61 25.07
N TRP A 23 -1.93 -6.04 24.32
CA TRP A 23 -0.62 -6.61 23.98
C TRP A 23 0.44 -6.34 25.04
N PHE A 24 0.03 -5.88 26.22
CA PHE A 24 0.92 -5.37 27.23
C PHE A 24 1.70 -6.51 27.87
N SER A 25 3.00 -6.29 28.01
CA SER A 25 3.84 -7.06 28.91
C SER A 25 4.40 -6.13 29.95
N ARG A 26 4.31 -6.53 31.22
CA ARG A 26 4.90 -5.81 32.36
C ARG A 26 6.41 -5.58 32.18
N ASP A 27 7.05 -6.42 31.35
CA ASP A 27 8.49 -6.44 31.09
C ASP A 27 8.85 -6.13 29.61
N GLY A 28 7.88 -5.69 28.78
CA GLY A 28 8.10 -5.36 27.37
C GLY A 28 8.21 -6.53 26.39
N VAL A 29 8.28 -7.78 26.86
CA VAL A 29 8.37 -8.98 25.98
C VAL A 29 6.97 -9.45 25.56
N CYS A 30 6.68 -9.52 24.25
CA CYS A 30 5.44 -10.14 23.77
C CYS A 30 5.37 -11.58 24.31
N VAL A 31 4.19 -12.07 24.68
CA VAL A 31 3.99 -13.53 24.69
C VAL A 31 3.82 -13.94 23.23
N ALA A 32 4.93 -14.03 22.51
CA ALA A 32 4.99 -14.48 21.13
C ALA A 32 5.85 -15.73 21.05
N SER A 33 5.67 -16.55 20.01
CA SER A 33 6.56 -17.68 19.74
C SER A 33 7.99 -17.26 19.30
N ALA A 34 8.32 -15.98 19.44
CA ALA A 34 9.57 -15.33 19.01
C ALA A 34 9.94 -14.21 20.00
N PRO A 35 11.23 -13.78 20.07
CA PRO A 35 11.69 -12.76 21.00
C PRO A 35 11.32 -11.33 20.52
N CYS A 36 10.04 -11.11 20.22
CA CYS A 36 9.52 -9.81 19.88
C CYS A 36 9.23 -8.98 21.14
N THR A 37 9.34 -7.66 20.99
CA THR A 37 8.99 -6.68 22.03
C THR A 37 7.61 -6.09 21.72
N CYS A 38 6.73 -6.03 22.72
CA CYS A 38 5.38 -5.48 22.58
C CYS A 38 5.20 -4.28 23.50
N HIS A 39 4.80 -3.17 22.89
CA HIS A 39 4.39 -1.93 23.51
C HIS A 39 2.90 -1.68 23.22
N PRO A 40 2.25 -0.72 23.92
CA PRO A 40 0.80 -0.49 23.83
C PRO A 40 0.26 -0.30 22.40
N ASN A 41 1.04 0.33 21.53
CA ASN A 41 0.71 0.60 20.13
C ASN A 41 1.78 0.13 19.15
N GLU A 42 2.70 -0.72 19.58
CA GLU A 42 3.83 -1.08 18.75
C GLU A 42 4.30 -2.51 19.00
N ILE A 43 4.49 -3.25 17.91
CA ILE A 43 5.05 -4.60 17.93
C ILE A 43 6.37 -4.57 17.17
N LEU A 44 7.45 -4.91 17.86
CA LEU A 44 8.82 -4.87 17.35
C LEU A 44 9.35 -6.31 17.20
N CYS A 45 9.46 -6.76 15.97
CA CYS A 45 9.95 -8.08 15.59
C CYS A 45 11.02 -8.00 14.47
N SER A 46 11.55 -6.82 14.18
CA SER A 46 12.46 -6.59 13.06
C SER A 46 13.87 -7.13 13.31
N GLY A 47 14.55 -7.65 12.29
CA GLY A 47 15.96 -8.05 12.39
C GLY A 47 16.25 -9.32 13.20
N LEU A 48 15.24 -10.09 13.56
CA LEU A 48 15.34 -11.25 14.45
C LEU A 48 15.63 -12.57 13.72
N GLN A 49 15.92 -12.51 12.40
CA GLN A 49 16.15 -13.67 11.54
C GLN A 49 14.98 -14.67 11.52
N LEU A 50 13.75 -14.17 11.71
CA LEU A 50 12.54 -14.98 11.75
C LEU A 50 12.30 -15.61 10.38
N ARG A 51 12.07 -16.92 10.34
CA ARG A 51 11.73 -17.66 9.10
C ARG A 51 10.24 -17.89 8.91
N ALA A 52 9.45 -17.63 9.95
CA ALA A 52 8.00 -17.79 9.95
C ALA A 52 7.35 -16.66 10.75
N MET A 53 6.07 -16.43 10.49
CA MET A 53 5.25 -15.52 11.29
C MET A 53 5.20 -15.99 12.75
N PRO A 54 5.52 -15.13 13.73
CA PRO A 54 5.28 -15.43 15.14
C PRO A 54 3.80 -15.61 15.42
N THR A 55 3.47 -16.53 16.32
CA THR A 55 2.15 -16.56 16.93
C THR A 55 2.13 -15.53 18.05
N PHE A 56 1.29 -14.51 17.92
CA PHE A 56 1.06 -13.53 18.98
C PHE A 56 0.06 -14.09 19.98
N ILE A 57 0.32 -14.09 21.28
CA ILE A 57 -0.63 -14.57 22.30
C ILE A 57 -1.20 -13.34 23.00
N PRO A 58 -2.52 -13.11 22.96
CA PRO A 58 -3.14 -12.01 23.69
C PRO A 58 -2.89 -12.19 25.20
N ARG A 59 -2.53 -11.13 25.93
CA ARG A 59 -2.53 -11.17 27.39
C ARG A 59 -3.88 -10.67 27.90
N ASP A 60 -4.40 -11.35 28.91
CA ASP A 60 -5.57 -10.88 29.66
C ASP A 60 -5.18 -9.62 30.46
N VAL A 61 -5.80 -8.49 30.14
CA VAL A 61 -5.58 -7.18 30.80
C VAL A 61 -6.80 -6.76 31.62
N SER A 62 -7.66 -7.70 32.00
CA SER A 62 -8.86 -7.45 32.84
C SER A 62 -8.59 -6.63 34.11
N ASN A 63 -7.34 -6.63 34.60
CA ASN A 63 -6.94 -6.01 35.86
C ASN A 63 -6.04 -4.76 35.70
N GLU A 64 -5.70 -4.32 34.49
CA GLU A 64 -4.91 -3.10 34.28
C GLU A 64 -5.86 -1.91 34.04
N SER A 65 -6.07 -1.12 35.09
CA SER A 65 -6.97 0.02 35.12
C SER A 65 -6.50 1.25 34.32
N GLU A 66 -5.47 1.15 33.48
CA GLU A 66 -4.90 2.29 32.74
C GLU A 66 -4.34 1.95 31.34
N ALA A 67 -5.03 1.14 30.53
CA ALA A 67 -4.82 1.18 29.07
C ALA A 67 -5.51 2.38 28.39
N GLY A 68 -5.69 3.47 29.15
CA GLY A 68 -6.42 4.68 28.81
C GLY A 68 -5.62 5.60 27.91
N GLY A 69 -5.36 5.16 26.68
CA GLY A 69 -4.98 6.03 25.58
C GLY A 69 -5.80 5.64 24.36
N HIS A 70 -6.66 6.56 23.89
CA HIS A 70 -7.29 6.44 22.57
C HIS A 70 -6.20 6.62 21.50
N MET A 71 -5.36 5.60 21.32
CA MET A 71 -4.23 5.66 20.41
C MET A 71 -4.76 5.51 18.98
N SER A 72 -4.74 6.62 18.26
CA SER A 72 -5.21 6.68 16.87
C SER A 72 -4.39 5.79 15.94
N ASN A 73 -3.13 5.49 16.26
CA ASN A 73 -2.21 4.76 15.40
C ASN A 73 -1.48 3.64 16.15
N ALA A 74 -1.30 2.50 15.49
CA ALA A 74 -0.49 1.36 15.93
C ALA A 74 0.49 0.94 14.83
N PHE A 75 1.67 0.44 15.23
CA PHE A 75 2.79 0.13 14.36
C PHE A 75 3.18 -1.34 14.50
N PHE A 76 3.30 -2.03 13.38
CA PHE A 76 3.67 -3.44 13.31
C PHE A 76 4.97 -3.57 12.53
N GLN A 77 6.08 -3.71 13.25
CA GLN A 77 7.42 -3.74 12.67
C GLN A 77 7.94 -5.18 12.59
N MET A 78 8.01 -5.71 11.37
CA MET A 78 8.46 -7.08 11.09
C MET A 78 9.48 -7.12 9.93
N TYR A 79 10.13 -6.00 9.65
CA TYR A 79 11.05 -5.87 8.53
C TYR A 79 12.42 -6.53 8.79
N SER A 80 13.19 -6.76 7.73
CA SER A 80 14.53 -7.37 7.80
C SER A 80 14.54 -8.74 8.49
N ASN A 81 13.64 -9.62 8.07
CA ASN A 81 13.57 -11.02 8.49
C ASN A 81 13.65 -11.95 7.26
N ASN A 82 13.35 -13.24 7.43
CA ASN A 82 13.37 -14.27 6.40
C ASN A 82 11.99 -14.92 6.22
N ILE A 83 10.91 -14.17 6.44
CA ILE A 83 9.54 -14.70 6.37
C ILE A 83 9.15 -14.90 4.92
N GLU A 84 8.73 -16.11 4.57
CA GLU A 84 8.33 -16.45 3.19
C GLU A 84 6.82 -16.41 2.95
N VAL A 85 6.04 -16.69 3.98
CA VAL A 85 4.59 -16.84 3.91
C VAL A 85 3.95 -16.16 5.12
N ILE A 86 2.90 -15.37 4.89
CA ILE A 86 2.01 -14.90 5.96
C ILE A 86 0.86 -15.90 6.10
N ASN A 87 0.81 -16.58 7.25
CA ASN A 87 -0.10 -17.69 7.52
C ASN A 87 -1.58 -17.26 7.67
N ASP A 88 -2.48 -18.25 7.67
CA ASP A 88 -3.91 -18.05 7.97
C ASP A 88 -4.07 -17.34 9.32
N ARG A 89 -4.93 -16.32 9.37
CA ARG A 89 -5.23 -15.57 10.59
C ARG A 89 -3.99 -15.04 11.34
N ALA A 90 -2.89 -14.76 10.63
CA ALA A 90 -1.62 -14.34 11.24
C ALA A 90 -1.75 -13.14 12.19
N PHE A 91 -2.71 -12.25 11.94
CA PHE A 91 -2.94 -11.05 12.74
C PHE A 91 -4.16 -11.14 13.65
N CYS A 92 -4.83 -12.29 13.74
CA CYS A 92 -6.09 -12.39 14.48
C CYS A 92 -5.97 -12.36 15.98
N ASN A 93 -4.80 -12.72 16.48
CA ASN A 93 -4.59 -12.52 17.88
C ASN A 93 -4.50 -11.03 18.18
N LEU A 94 -4.01 -10.17 17.25
CA LEU A 94 -3.91 -8.72 17.43
C LEU A 94 -5.27 -8.02 17.62
N THR A 95 -5.51 -7.47 18.81
CA THR A 95 -6.70 -6.67 19.14
C THR A 95 -6.39 -5.19 19.03
N PHE A 96 -7.12 -4.47 18.18
CA PHE A 96 -7.06 -3.02 18.04
C PHE A 96 -8.46 -2.41 18.22
N ALA A 97 -8.54 -1.20 18.76
CA ALA A 97 -9.79 -0.45 18.75
C ALA A 97 -10.19 -0.14 17.30
N LEU A 98 -11.49 -0.02 17.01
CA LEU A 98 -11.96 0.28 15.65
C LEU A 98 -11.45 1.62 15.10
N SER A 99 -11.16 2.59 15.98
CA SER A 99 -10.59 3.88 15.62
C SER A 99 -9.08 3.85 15.36
N THR A 100 -8.41 2.74 15.67
CA THR A 100 -6.95 2.61 15.52
C THR A 100 -6.58 2.31 14.07
N ARG A 101 -5.65 3.09 13.52
CA ARG A 101 -4.99 2.90 12.24
C ARG A 101 -3.72 2.09 12.42
N VAL A 102 -3.57 1.02 11.67
CA VAL A 102 -2.43 0.11 11.73
C VAL A 102 -1.50 0.37 10.55
N TYR A 103 -0.22 0.54 10.86
CA TYR A 103 0.89 0.75 9.96
C TYR A 103 1.77 -0.49 10.00
N MET A 104 1.91 -1.20 8.88
CA MET A 104 2.63 -2.48 8.82
C MET A 104 3.91 -2.34 7.99
N PHE A 105 5.04 -2.63 8.61
CA PHE A 105 6.37 -2.63 8.00
C PHE A 105 6.84 -4.07 7.82
N LEU A 106 6.69 -4.59 6.60
CA LEU A 106 6.97 -5.97 6.21
C LEU A 106 8.12 -6.06 5.20
N GLN A 107 8.83 -4.96 4.96
CA GLN A 107 9.89 -4.88 3.97
C GLN A 107 11.10 -5.74 4.30
N SER A 108 11.91 -6.05 3.28
CA SER A 108 13.16 -6.82 3.43
C SER A 108 12.91 -8.18 4.09
N ASN A 109 11.96 -8.93 3.52
CA ASN A 109 11.65 -10.30 3.88
C ASN A 109 11.77 -11.18 2.62
N ALA A 110 11.27 -12.41 2.68
CA ALA A 110 11.17 -13.31 1.54
C ALA A 110 9.71 -13.56 1.14
N ILE A 111 8.78 -12.66 1.49
CA ILE A 111 7.34 -12.91 1.40
C ILE A 111 6.97 -13.11 -0.07
N SER A 112 6.49 -14.30 -0.38
CA SER A 112 6.06 -14.71 -1.71
C SER A 112 4.54 -14.88 -1.78
N SER A 113 3.89 -15.13 -0.64
CA SER A 113 2.45 -15.36 -0.56
C SER A 113 1.88 -15.00 0.81
N MET A 114 0.56 -14.81 0.84
CA MET A 114 -0.23 -14.59 2.05
C MET A 114 -1.49 -15.45 1.97
N ALA A 115 -1.87 -16.09 3.07
CA ALA A 115 -3.14 -16.80 3.16
C ALA A 115 -4.32 -15.84 2.96
N ASP A 116 -5.39 -16.31 2.29
CA ASP A 116 -6.55 -15.49 1.94
C ASP A 116 -7.22 -14.77 3.13
N ASN A 117 -7.09 -15.32 4.34
CA ASN A 117 -7.66 -14.77 5.57
C ASN A 117 -6.61 -14.17 6.53
N ALA A 118 -5.41 -13.84 6.05
CA ALA A 118 -4.35 -13.29 6.91
C ALA A 118 -4.83 -12.06 7.71
N PHE A 119 -5.64 -11.19 7.09
CA PHE A 119 -6.05 -9.89 7.63
C PHE A 119 -7.46 -9.85 8.26
N ASP A 120 -8.19 -10.96 8.36
CA ASP A 120 -9.64 -10.94 8.66
C ASP A 120 -10.03 -10.18 9.91
N CYS A 121 -9.19 -10.27 10.94
CA CYS A 121 -9.45 -9.66 12.25
C CYS A 121 -8.99 -8.19 12.34
N ILE A 122 -8.17 -7.70 11.41
CA ILE A 122 -7.63 -6.33 11.41
C ILE A 122 -7.95 -5.56 10.12
N GLN A 123 -8.79 -6.11 9.24
CA GLN A 123 -9.07 -5.60 7.90
C GLN A 123 -9.52 -4.13 7.86
N ASN A 124 -10.21 -3.68 8.91
CA ASN A 124 -10.70 -2.30 9.04
C ASN A 124 -9.65 -1.34 9.61
N ASN A 125 -8.57 -1.86 10.19
CA ASN A 125 -7.56 -1.08 10.87
C ASN A 125 -6.37 -0.76 9.98
N VAL A 126 -6.04 -1.58 8.97
CA VAL A 126 -4.82 -1.39 8.18
C VAL A 126 -4.94 -0.21 7.21
N HIS A 127 -4.05 0.78 7.36
CA HIS A 127 -4.02 1.99 6.54
C HIS A 127 -2.73 2.15 5.72
N TYR A 128 -1.65 1.52 6.15
CA TYR A 128 -0.32 1.69 5.55
C TYR A 128 0.41 0.36 5.54
N ILE A 129 0.94 -0.05 4.39
CA ILE A 129 1.72 -1.29 4.24
C ILE A 129 2.99 -1.01 3.43
N VAL A 130 4.14 -1.40 3.98
CA VAL A 130 5.41 -1.49 3.26
C VAL A 130 5.76 -2.94 3.01
N LEU A 131 5.82 -3.33 1.74
CA LEU A 131 6.18 -4.68 1.28
C LEU A 131 7.43 -4.66 0.38
N GLN A 132 8.18 -3.57 0.39
CA GLN A 132 9.41 -3.43 -0.40
C GLN A 132 10.40 -4.58 -0.16
N ASN A 133 11.21 -4.94 -1.15
CA ASN A 133 12.23 -5.99 -1.01
C ASN A 133 11.64 -7.32 -0.53
N ASN A 134 10.71 -7.88 -1.29
CA ASN A 134 10.09 -9.18 -1.03
C ASN A 134 10.09 -10.01 -2.33
N ARG A 135 9.32 -11.11 -2.37
CA ARG A 135 9.26 -12.05 -3.50
C ARG A 135 7.87 -12.12 -4.12
N LEU A 136 7.07 -11.05 -4.01
CA LEU A 136 5.72 -11.01 -4.55
C LEU A 136 5.75 -10.95 -6.08
N THR A 137 5.11 -11.92 -6.74
CA THR A 137 4.94 -11.91 -8.20
C THR A 137 3.62 -11.29 -8.64
N ALA A 138 2.67 -11.16 -7.72
CA ALA A 138 1.42 -10.43 -7.88
C ALA A 138 0.94 -9.93 -6.50
N LEU A 139 0.00 -8.98 -6.49
CA LEU A 139 -0.67 -8.58 -5.25
C LEU A 139 -1.43 -9.77 -4.62
N PRO A 140 -1.16 -10.12 -3.35
CA PRO A 140 -1.86 -11.20 -2.66
C PRO A 140 -3.35 -10.93 -2.56
N VAL A 141 -4.14 -11.99 -2.80
CA VAL A 141 -5.61 -11.94 -2.77
C VAL A 141 -6.13 -11.54 -1.38
N ALA A 142 -5.39 -11.85 -0.31
CA ALA A 142 -5.67 -11.43 1.06
C ALA A 142 -5.87 -9.91 1.21
N MET A 143 -5.18 -9.09 0.40
CA MET A 143 -5.26 -7.64 0.47
C MET A 143 -6.63 -7.09 0.03
N ARG A 144 -7.47 -7.89 -0.66
CA ARG A 144 -8.81 -7.46 -1.12
C ARG A 144 -9.74 -6.99 0.02
N LYS A 145 -9.45 -7.41 1.26
CA LYS A 145 -10.24 -7.09 2.46
C LYS A 145 -9.85 -5.75 3.08
N LEU A 146 -8.70 -5.17 2.70
CA LEU A 146 -8.13 -3.97 3.32
C LEU A 146 -8.77 -2.68 2.79
N THR A 147 -10.05 -2.48 3.07
CA THR A 147 -10.86 -1.39 2.49
C THR A 147 -10.51 0.01 3.01
N ASN A 148 -9.61 0.13 3.99
CA ASN A 148 -9.12 1.41 4.50
C ASN A 148 -7.66 1.71 4.12
N LEU A 149 -7.03 0.84 3.32
CA LEU A 149 -5.63 1.02 2.92
C LEU A 149 -5.46 2.30 2.11
N LYS A 150 -4.53 3.15 2.55
CA LYS A 150 -4.20 4.45 1.95
C LYS A 150 -2.88 4.41 1.21
N GLU A 151 -1.87 3.77 1.79
CA GLU A 151 -0.51 3.80 1.26
C GLU A 151 0.03 2.38 1.11
N LEU A 152 0.60 2.11 -0.06
CA LEU A 152 1.12 0.80 -0.43
C LEU A 152 2.45 0.94 -1.18
N TYR A 153 3.49 0.32 -0.63
CA TYR A 153 4.85 0.32 -1.17
C TYR A 153 5.27 -1.10 -1.54
N LEU A 154 5.62 -1.31 -2.80
CA LEU A 154 5.85 -2.62 -3.42
C LEU A 154 7.18 -2.74 -4.18
N GLU A 155 8.00 -1.69 -4.17
CA GLU A 155 9.27 -1.62 -4.88
C GLU A 155 10.17 -2.82 -4.56
N ASN A 156 11.01 -3.24 -5.50
CA ASN A 156 11.87 -4.41 -5.37
C ASN A 156 11.10 -5.71 -5.07
N ASN A 157 10.00 -5.93 -5.80
CA ASN A 157 9.32 -7.22 -5.89
C ASN A 157 9.24 -7.65 -7.36
N PRO A 158 9.30 -8.95 -7.68
CA PRO A 158 9.18 -9.45 -9.05
C PRO A 158 7.73 -9.42 -9.57
N LEU A 159 6.99 -8.34 -9.33
CA LEU A 159 5.58 -8.17 -9.70
C LEU A 159 5.44 -8.15 -11.23
N VAL A 160 4.65 -9.07 -11.78
CA VAL A 160 4.39 -9.10 -13.24
C VAL A 160 3.04 -8.47 -13.60
N ARG A 161 2.17 -8.27 -12.61
CA ARG A 161 0.83 -7.67 -12.76
C ARG A 161 0.27 -7.21 -11.42
N LEU A 162 -0.65 -6.25 -11.47
CA LEU A 162 -1.57 -5.98 -10.36
C LEU A 162 -2.79 -6.90 -10.50
N ASN A 163 -3.32 -7.40 -9.38
CA ASN A 163 -4.51 -8.26 -9.41
C ASN A 163 -5.77 -7.38 -9.56
N PRO A 164 -6.60 -7.57 -10.61
CA PRO A 164 -7.78 -6.73 -10.84
C PRO A 164 -8.79 -6.74 -9.69
N LEU A 165 -9.01 -7.91 -9.06
CA LEU A 165 -9.97 -8.04 -7.95
C LEU A 165 -9.48 -7.30 -6.71
N VAL A 166 -8.17 -7.30 -6.47
CA VAL A 166 -7.55 -6.58 -5.36
C VAL A 166 -7.60 -5.07 -5.64
N MET A 167 -7.19 -4.63 -6.83
CA MET A 167 -7.19 -3.20 -7.19
C MET A 167 -8.60 -2.60 -7.22
N LYS A 168 -9.63 -3.36 -7.59
CA LYS A 168 -11.03 -2.92 -7.50
C LYS A 168 -11.44 -2.56 -6.07
N GLN A 169 -10.89 -3.25 -5.06
CA GLN A 169 -11.20 -3.00 -3.65
C GLN A 169 -10.30 -1.93 -3.03
N LEU A 170 -9.01 -1.94 -3.35
CA LEU A 170 -8.04 -0.98 -2.78
C LEU A 170 -8.10 0.39 -3.45
N GLY A 171 -8.36 0.44 -4.76
CA GLY A 171 -8.30 1.65 -5.57
C GLY A 171 -9.17 2.82 -5.05
N PRO A 172 -10.41 2.60 -4.56
CA PRO A 172 -11.22 3.67 -3.98
C PRO A 172 -10.63 4.34 -2.73
N THR A 173 -9.63 3.74 -2.07
CA THR A 173 -9.04 4.28 -0.84
C THR A 173 -7.56 4.60 -0.93
N LEU A 174 -6.81 3.96 -1.85
CA LEU A 174 -5.39 4.20 -2.05
C LEU A 174 -5.12 5.64 -2.51
N THR A 175 -4.32 6.35 -1.71
CA THR A 175 -3.82 7.70 -2.00
C THR A 175 -2.37 7.67 -2.48
N ASN A 176 -1.56 6.71 -2.04
CA ASN A 176 -0.16 6.60 -2.43
C ASN A 176 0.16 5.17 -2.86
N LEU A 177 0.75 5.04 -4.04
CA LEU A 177 1.18 3.76 -4.57
C LEU A 177 2.60 3.88 -5.14
N HIS A 178 3.47 3.00 -4.68
CA HIS A 178 4.83 2.87 -5.17
C HIS A 178 5.06 1.44 -5.67
N LEU A 179 5.59 1.28 -6.88
CA LEU A 179 5.84 -0.02 -7.50
C LEU A 179 6.95 0.04 -8.55
N ASP A 180 7.58 -1.11 -8.80
CA ASP A 180 8.49 -1.28 -9.94
C ASP A 180 7.74 -1.92 -11.11
N LEU A 181 8.10 -1.54 -12.34
CA LEU A 181 7.50 -2.02 -13.58
C LEU A 181 8.48 -2.84 -14.45
N ASP A 182 9.62 -3.25 -13.90
CA ASP A 182 10.69 -3.95 -14.63
C ASP A 182 10.24 -5.30 -15.20
N ARG A 183 9.28 -5.97 -14.54
CA ARG A 183 8.70 -7.25 -14.95
C ARG A 183 7.32 -7.16 -15.59
N PHE A 184 6.79 -5.95 -15.77
CA PHE A 184 5.52 -5.73 -16.45
C PHE A 184 5.75 -5.71 -17.96
N SER A 185 4.86 -6.35 -18.72
CA SER A 185 4.92 -6.30 -20.19
C SER A 185 4.34 -5.01 -20.77
N LYS A 186 3.56 -4.28 -19.99
CA LYS A 186 2.90 -3.02 -20.36
C LYS A 186 2.42 -2.28 -19.11
N TRP A 187 1.99 -1.04 -19.30
CA TRP A 187 1.34 -0.25 -18.26
C TRP A 187 0.15 -0.99 -17.62
N PRO A 188 0.04 -1.03 -16.28
CA PRO A 188 -1.03 -1.76 -15.59
C PRO A 188 -2.37 -1.01 -15.66
N SER A 189 -3.29 -1.53 -16.48
CA SER A 189 -4.65 -0.99 -16.64
C SER A 189 -5.49 -1.04 -15.36
N GLU A 190 -5.13 -1.90 -14.40
CA GLU A 190 -5.80 -2.03 -13.10
C GLU A 190 -5.70 -0.75 -12.25
N LEU A 191 -4.74 0.14 -12.55
CA LEU A 191 -4.65 1.47 -11.94
C LEU A 191 -5.90 2.33 -12.21
N SER A 192 -6.71 1.99 -13.22
CA SER A 192 -8.01 2.63 -13.48
C SER A 192 -8.99 2.57 -12.30
N HIS A 193 -8.79 1.65 -11.35
CA HIS A 193 -9.60 1.57 -10.12
C HIS A 193 -9.21 2.59 -9.05
N SER A 194 -8.02 3.21 -9.14
CA SER A 194 -7.46 4.06 -8.09
C SER A 194 -8.04 5.48 -8.11
N ARG A 195 -9.29 5.70 -7.69
CA ARG A 195 -10.00 6.97 -7.93
C ARG A 195 -9.52 8.17 -7.11
N VAL A 196 -8.87 7.90 -5.97
CA VAL A 196 -8.42 8.91 -5.01
C VAL A 196 -6.89 9.01 -4.94
N LEU A 197 -6.19 8.42 -5.91
CA LEU A 197 -4.74 8.38 -5.92
C LEU A 197 -4.17 9.78 -6.00
N TRP A 198 -3.39 10.14 -5.00
CA TRP A 198 -2.75 11.45 -4.83
C TRP A 198 -1.31 11.45 -5.35
N SER A 199 -0.58 10.35 -5.11
CA SER A 199 0.79 10.16 -5.58
C SER A 199 0.97 8.77 -6.21
N LEU A 200 1.55 8.74 -7.41
CA LEU A 200 1.99 7.52 -8.07
C LEU A 200 3.49 7.62 -8.32
N GLU A 201 4.23 6.66 -7.79
CA GLU A 201 5.65 6.47 -8.06
C GLU A 201 5.84 5.12 -8.76
N ALA A 202 6.35 5.14 -9.98
CA ALA A 202 6.59 3.93 -10.75
C ALA A 202 8.04 3.89 -11.26
N ASN A 203 8.78 2.88 -10.85
CA ASN A 203 10.20 2.77 -11.16
C ASN A 203 10.45 1.72 -12.24
N ASN A 204 11.63 1.80 -12.87
CA ASN A 204 12.15 0.78 -13.77
C ASN A 204 11.18 0.44 -14.92
N ILE A 205 10.63 1.47 -15.58
CA ILE A 205 9.66 1.30 -16.68
C ILE A 205 10.42 0.83 -17.93
N THR A 206 10.21 -0.43 -18.32
CA THR A 206 10.98 -1.06 -19.42
C THR A 206 10.35 -0.91 -20.80
N PHE A 207 9.04 -0.63 -20.87
CA PHE A 207 8.31 -0.44 -22.12
C PHE A 207 8.39 1.03 -22.60
N PRO A 208 8.33 1.28 -23.92
CA PRO A 208 8.63 2.60 -24.49
C PRO A 208 7.51 3.63 -24.36
N SER A 209 6.28 3.19 -24.07
CA SER A 209 5.14 4.11 -23.99
C SER A 209 4.07 3.65 -23.01
N ILE A 210 3.38 4.62 -22.41
CA ILE A 210 2.15 4.43 -21.65
C ILE A 210 0.98 4.62 -22.63
N PRO A 211 -0.06 3.77 -22.58
CA PRO A 211 -1.21 3.90 -23.49
C PRO A 211 -1.98 5.22 -23.25
N GLU A 212 -2.68 5.69 -24.28
CA GLU A 212 -3.44 6.94 -24.22
C GLU A 212 -4.53 6.94 -23.14
N ASP A 213 -5.04 5.79 -22.74
CA ASP A 213 -5.96 5.59 -21.63
C ASP A 213 -5.26 5.05 -20.36
N GLY A 214 -4.00 5.42 -20.12
CA GLY A 214 -3.23 4.96 -18.96
C GLY A 214 -3.66 5.53 -17.61
N PHE A 215 -4.34 6.69 -17.58
CA PHE A 215 -4.70 7.43 -16.35
C PHE A 215 -6.21 7.67 -16.10
N PRO A 216 -7.15 6.77 -16.44
CA PRO A 216 -8.59 7.06 -16.44
C PRO A 216 -9.19 7.14 -15.03
N GLY A 217 -8.53 6.55 -14.02
CA GLY A 217 -9.07 6.43 -12.67
C GLY A 217 -8.92 7.69 -11.81
N PHE A 218 -7.81 8.40 -11.90
CA PHE A 218 -7.39 9.47 -10.98
C PHE A 218 -7.03 10.83 -11.61
N PRO A 219 -7.58 11.23 -12.77
CA PRO A 219 -7.20 12.50 -13.38
C PRO A 219 -7.54 13.72 -12.50
N SER A 220 -8.52 13.59 -11.61
CA SER A 220 -8.94 14.70 -10.73
C SER A 220 -8.32 14.67 -9.33
N SER A 221 -7.56 13.64 -8.97
CA SER A 221 -7.01 13.44 -7.62
C SER A 221 -5.48 13.49 -7.59
N LEU A 222 -4.82 13.07 -8.67
CA LEU A 222 -3.37 12.95 -8.71
C LEU A 222 -2.69 14.31 -8.71
N LYS A 223 -1.75 14.48 -7.76
CA LYS A 223 -0.93 15.68 -7.61
C LYS A 223 0.54 15.43 -7.85
N GLY A 224 1.02 14.22 -7.54
CA GLY A 224 2.40 13.79 -7.77
C GLY A 224 2.45 12.60 -8.73
N LEU A 225 3.26 12.72 -9.78
CA LEU A 225 3.60 11.61 -10.66
C LEU A 225 5.12 11.53 -10.76
N ARG A 226 5.70 10.40 -10.35
CA ARG A 226 7.14 10.18 -10.42
C ARG A 226 7.44 8.90 -11.20
N PHE A 227 8.27 9.03 -12.22
CA PHE A 227 8.83 7.90 -12.96
C PHE A 227 10.34 7.90 -12.80
N HIS A 228 10.88 6.77 -12.32
CA HIS A 228 12.32 6.58 -12.17
C HIS A 228 12.83 5.52 -13.13
N ASN A 229 14.06 5.67 -13.62
CA ASN A 229 14.72 4.71 -14.52
C ASN A 229 13.81 4.25 -15.68
N SER A 230 13.21 5.19 -16.41
CA SER A 230 12.27 4.87 -17.46
C SER A 230 12.93 4.79 -18.85
N ARG A 231 12.46 3.85 -19.66
CA ARG A 231 12.76 3.75 -21.10
C ARG A 231 11.65 4.37 -21.96
N LEU A 232 10.88 5.30 -21.38
CA LEU A 232 9.79 5.95 -22.06
C LEU A 232 10.33 6.87 -23.15
N THR A 233 9.89 6.66 -24.39
CA THR A 233 10.21 7.52 -25.54
C THR A 233 9.15 8.60 -25.75
N SER A 234 7.99 8.48 -25.09
CA SER A 234 6.94 9.50 -25.12
C SER A 234 6.05 9.43 -23.87
N LEU A 235 5.26 10.49 -23.65
CA LEU A 235 4.23 10.55 -22.63
C LEU A 235 2.84 10.75 -23.28
N PRO A 236 1.78 10.09 -22.77
CA PRO A 236 0.46 10.09 -23.43
C PRO A 236 -0.31 11.39 -23.16
N ARG A 237 -1.20 11.76 -24.08
CA ARG A 237 -2.05 12.97 -23.94
C ARG A 237 -3.03 12.88 -22.78
N SER A 238 -3.34 11.70 -22.25
CA SER A 238 -4.12 11.59 -21.02
C SER A 238 -3.51 12.30 -19.82
N LEU A 239 -2.19 12.57 -19.79
CA LEU A 239 -1.60 13.44 -18.77
C LEU A 239 -2.21 14.86 -18.79
N CYS A 240 -2.63 15.35 -19.96
CA CYS A 240 -3.33 16.63 -20.09
C CYS A 240 -4.67 16.67 -19.33
N ARG A 241 -5.27 15.51 -19.04
CA ARG A 241 -6.54 15.42 -18.32
C ARG A 241 -6.34 15.50 -16.81
N ILE A 242 -5.09 15.42 -16.33
CA ILE A 242 -4.78 15.45 -14.90
C ILE A 242 -4.75 16.90 -14.41
N SER A 243 -5.89 17.39 -13.94
CA SER A 243 -6.09 18.83 -13.67
C SER A 243 -5.34 19.34 -12.44
N LEU A 244 -5.04 18.46 -11.48
CA LEU A 244 -4.38 18.81 -10.21
C LEU A 244 -2.90 18.44 -10.16
N LEU A 245 -2.32 18.01 -11.30
CA LEU A 245 -0.92 17.61 -11.35
C LEU A 245 -0.02 18.81 -11.01
N LEU A 246 0.61 18.77 -9.84
CA LEU A 246 1.51 19.82 -9.37
C LEU A 246 2.89 19.67 -9.98
N LEU A 247 3.35 18.42 -10.11
CA LEU A 247 4.65 18.09 -10.67
C LEU A 247 4.62 16.65 -11.20
N ALA A 248 5.00 16.48 -12.46
CA ALA A 248 5.50 15.21 -12.98
C ALA A 248 7.03 15.24 -12.98
N GLN A 249 7.67 14.28 -12.32
CA GLN A 249 9.11 14.04 -12.41
C GLN A 249 9.33 12.77 -13.20
N VAL A 250 10.13 12.85 -14.27
CA VAL A 250 10.36 11.71 -15.17
C VAL A 250 11.85 11.59 -15.40
N GLU A 251 12.43 10.54 -14.84
CA GLU A 251 13.81 10.16 -15.09
C GLU A 251 13.88 9.17 -16.26
N VAL A 252 14.61 9.54 -17.30
CA VAL A 252 14.74 8.77 -18.54
C VAL A 252 16.17 8.35 -18.82
N LEU A 253 16.31 7.19 -19.46
CA LEU A 253 17.58 6.68 -19.95
C LEU A 253 17.90 7.10 -21.40
N GLU A 254 16.89 7.56 -22.14
CA GLU A 254 16.97 7.96 -23.55
C GLU A 254 16.14 9.24 -23.78
N PRO A 255 16.39 10.01 -24.86
CA PRO A 255 15.61 11.20 -25.18
C PRO A 255 14.11 10.91 -25.33
N ILE A 256 13.29 11.76 -24.73
CA ILE A 256 11.82 11.62 -24.70
C ILE A 256 11.12 12.68 -25.57
N ASP A 257 10.16 12.26 -26.39
CA ASP A 257 9.29 13.15 -27.19
C ASP A 257 8.13 13.66 -26.32
N LEU A 258 8.03 14.98 -26.21
CA LEU A 258 7.07 15.67 -25.33
C LEU A 258 6.02 16.46 -26.10
N LYS A 259 6.03 16.41 -27.44
CA LYS A 259 5.15 17.23 -28.29
C LYS A 259 3.67 17.13 -27.93
N ASP A 260 3.25 15.96 -27.45
CA ASP A 260 1.86 15.65 -27.14
C ASP A 260 1.39 16.23 -25.81
N ILE A 261 2.32 16.53 -24.88
CA ILE A 261 2.00 17.02 -23.54
C ILE A 261 2.40 18.48 -23.31
N VAL A 262 3.31 19.03 -24.13
CA VAL A 262 3.71 20.45 -24.09
C VAL A 262 2.51 21.42 -24.12
N PRO A 263 1.42 21.19 -24.88
CA PRO A 263 0.31 22.14 -24.92
C PRO A 263 -0.49 22.28 -23.61
N CYS A 264 -0.34 21.35 -22.67
CA CYS A 264 -1.28 21.17 -21.57
C CYS A 264 -0.63 21.04 -20.19
N VAL A 265 0.58 20.48 -20.09
CA VAL A 265 1.22 20.22 -18.80
C VAL A 265 1.99 21.45 -18.35
N ARG A 266 1.63 21.96 -17.17
CA ARG A 266 2.18 23.20 -16.62
C ARG A 266 3.58 23.04 -16.05
N LYS A 267 3.89 21.89 -15.45
CA LYS A 267 5.16 21.62 -14.78
C LYS A 267 5.57 20.16 -14.95
N VAL A 268 6.60 19.94 -15.77
CA VAL A 268 7.30 18.64 -15.88
C VAL A 268 8.78 18.88 -15.64
N GLN A 269 9.36 18.10 -14.74
CA GLN A 269 10.80 17.97 -14.56
C GLN A 269 11.23 16.66 -15.21
N ILE A 270 12.14 16.74 -16.16
CA ILE A 270 12.71 15.56 -16.80
C ILE A 270 14.19 15.54 -16.48
N THR A 271 14.64 14.41 -15.95
CA THR A 271 16.04 14.19 -15.65
C THR A 271 16.55 13.08 -16.57
N MET A 272 17.59 13.34 -17.34
CA MET A 272 18.23 12.34 -18.19
C MET A 272 19.61 12.01 -17.63
N ASN A 273 19.86 10.72 -17.43
CA ASN A 273 21.12 10.23 -16.89
C ASN A 273 22.06 9.90 -18.06
N GLU A 274 22.90 10.87 -18.46
CA GLU A 274 23.92 10.64 -19.50
C GLU A 274 25.20 10.08 -18.89
N SER A 275 25.99 9.38 -19.70
CA SER A 275 27.31 8.87 -19.31
C SER A 275 28.28 9.96 -18.80
N ASN A 276 27.99 11.24 -19.03
CA ASN A 276 28.82 12.39 -18.64
C ASN A 276 28.13 13.36 -17.64
N GLY A 277 26.93 13.06 -17.12
CA GLY A 277 26.24 13.93 -16.16
C GLY A 277 24.71 13.89 -16.24
N LEU A 278 24.05 14.65 -15.37
CA LEU A 278 22.59 14.78 -15.34
C LEU A 278 22.15 15.98 -16.18
N LEU A 279 21.24 15.76 -17.13
CA LEU A 279 20.53 16.84 -17.83
C LEU A 279 19.14 17.01 -17.23
N GLU A 280 18.80 18.23 -16.82
CA GLU A 280 17.46 18.57 -16.32
C GLU A 280 16.72 19.49 -17.30
N TYR A 281 15.55 19.05 -17.76
CA TYR A 281 14.63 19.86 -18.54
C TYR A 281 13.43 20.23 -17.67
N PHE A 282 13.21 21.53 -17.51
CA PHE A 282 12.02 22.06 -16.86
C PHE A 282 11.10 22.67 -17.91
N ILE A 283 9.94 22.05 -18.09
CA ILE A 283 8.86 22.63 -18.90
C ILE A 283 7.93 23.35 -17.95
N GLU A 284 8.01 24.68 -17.95
CA GLU A 284 7.06 25.56 -17.28
C GLU A 284 6.31 26.37 -18.34
N THR A 285 5.12 25.89 -18.73
CA THR A 285 4.30 26.65 -19.68
C THR A 285 3.71 27.85 -18.95
N ARG A 286 4.28 29.04 -19.14
CA ARG A 286 3.59 30.28 -18.74
C ARG A 286 2.26 30.34 -19.48
N ASN A 287 1.18 30.63 -18.76
CA ASN A 287 -0.08 31.03 -19.39
C ASN A 287 0.25 32.08 -20.45
N VAL A 288 0.02 31.78 -21.72
CA VAL A 288 -0.10 32.81 -22.76
C VAL A 288 -1.39 33.54 -22.43
N THR A 289 -1.32 34.52 -21.55
CA THR A 289 -2.35 35.55 -21.49
C THR A 289 -2.35 36.20 -22.87
N LYS A 290 -3.43 36.01 -23.63
CA LYS A 290 -3.73 36.91 -24.76
C LYS A 290 -3.81 38.32 -24.19
N SER A 291 -2.75 39.11 -24.36
CA SER A 291 -2.86 40.56 -24.31
C SER A 291 -3.46 41.01 -25.64
N ASN A 292 -4.66 41.59 -25.59
CA ASN A 292 -5.11 42.48 -26.66
C ASN A 292 -4.28 43.77 -26.62
#